data_AF-D7FNW0-F1
#
_entry.id   AF-D7FNW0-F1
#
_cell.length_a   1.000
_cell.length_b   1.000
_cell.length_c   1.000
_cell.angle_alpha   90.00
_cell.angle_beta   90.00
_cell.angle_gamma   90.00
#
_symmetry.space_group_name_H-M   'P 1'
#
loop_
_entity.id
_entity.type
_entity.pdbx_description
1 polymer ?
#
loop_
_entity_poly.entity_id
_entity_poly.type
_entity_poly.pdbx_seq_one_letter_code
_entity_poly.pdbx_strand_id
1 'polypeptide(L)'
;MLVKVGKDHYRFVRPNGIVVMYNLDSLVDYFISTGDFLEPETRLPFSDDQLRDIDGKAKAAGLSKPSVLAAKRDPGRYAEQKFQQDALVGLERMTSELVTGMLLVVEECDREEGEIRLVAEIFPPFADLFKQILAADKAFALQCMQHYRSWLEGPPNRPTEDEMGFLDIIISFLKQLEDPGGNSQLGF
;
A
#
# COMPACT_ATOMS: atom_id res chain seq x y z
N MET A 1 -19.93 12.12 -1.68
CA MET A 1 -20.01 12.34 -3.15
C MET A 1 -20.71 11.10 -3.73
N LEU A 2 -21.97 11.20 -4.16
CA LEU A 2 -22.68 10.05 -4.76
C LEU A 2 -22.11 9.85 -6.17
N VAL A 3 -21.30 8.82 -6.35
CA VAL A 3 -20.76 8.45 -7.67
C VAL A 3 -21.96 8.18 -8.59
N LYS A 4 -22.06 8.91 -9.69
CA LYS A 4 -23.07 8.66 -10.71
C LYS A 4 -22.90 7.22 -11.18
N VAL A 5 -23.85 6.37 -10.84
CA VAL A 5 -23.82 4.99 -11.26
C VAL A 5 -23.94 4.99 -12.79
N GLY A 6 -22.87 4.60 -13.51
CA GLY A 6 -22.77 4.65 -14.98
C GLY A 6 -23.88 3.85 -15.68
N LYS A 7 -23.99 3.87 -17.01
CA LYS A 7 -25.15 3.33 -17.74
C LYS A 7 -25.50 1.85 -17.42
N ASP A 8 -24.49 1.05 -17.10
CA ASP A 8 -24.62 -0.39 -16.87
C ASP A 8 -24.49 -0.75 -15.39
N HIS A 9 -25.50 -1.47 -14.89
CA HIS A 9 -25.63 -1.80 -13.47
C HIS A 9 -25.82 -3.29 -13.21
N TYR A 10 -25.35 -3.74 -12.06
CA TYR A 10 -25.68 -5.04 -11.51
C TYR A 10 -26.54 -4.93 -10.26
N ARG A 11 -27.62 -5.71 -10.21
CA ARG A 11 -28.55 -5.77 -9.08
C ARG A 11 -28.18 -6.95 -8.18
N PHE A 12 -27.77 -6.68 -6.95
CA PHE A 12 -27.57 -7.71 -5.91
C PHE A 12 -28.72 -7.65 -4.90
N VAL A 13 -29.26 -8.80 -4.49
CA VAL A 13 -30.34 -8.90 -3.50
C VAL A 13 -29.81 -9.58 -2.26
N ARG A 14 -29.82 -8.87 -1.13
CA ARG A 14 -29.36 -9.36 0.17
C ARG A 14 -30.43 -10.27 0.81
N PRO A 15 -30.06 -11.14 1.78
CA PRO A 15 -31.00 -12.02 2.49
C PRO A 15 -32.15 -11.28 3.19
N ASN A 16 -31.94 -10.02 3.59
CA ASN A 16 -32.95 -9.17 4.21
C ASN A 16 -33.87 -8.47 3.19
N GLY A 17 -33.76 -8.79 1.91
CA GLY A 17 -34.56 -8.21 0.83
C GLY A 17 -34.06 -6.85 0.32
N ILE A 18 -33.03 -6.26 0.95
CA ILE A 18 -32.44 -5.00 0.47
C ILE A 18 -31.73 -5.25 -0.86
N VAL A 19 -31.99 -4.36 -1.82
CA VAL A 19 -31.40 -4.41 -3.15
C VAL A 19 -30.30 -3.35 -3.25
N VAL A 20 -29.14 -3.77 -3.73
CA VAL A 20 -28.00 -2.88 -3.98
C VAL A 20 -27.69 -2.87 -5.45
N MET A 21 -27.35 -1.68 -5.95
CA MET A 21 -27.00 -1.46 -7.35
C MET A 21 -25.53 -1.09 -7.43
N TYR A 22 -24.77 -1.91 -8.14
CA TYR A 22 -23.37 -1.66 -8.42
C TYR A 22 -23.20 -1.18 -9.86
N ASN A 23 -22.25 -0.28 -10.08
CA ASN A 23 -21.76 -0.06 -11.44
C ASN A 23 -21.06 -1.33 -11.91
N LEU A 24 -21.49 -1.87 -13.04
CA LEU A 24 -21.00 -3.17 -13.53
C LEU A 24 -19.50 -3.12 -13.84
N ASP A 25 -19.03 -2.02 -14.38
CA ASP A 25 -17.64 -1.82 -14.79
C ASP A 25 -16.69 -1.89 -13.59
N SER A 26 -16.95 -1.08 -12.56
CA SER A 26 -16.16 -1.07 -11.32
C SER A 26 -16.29 -2.36 -10.51
N LEU A 27 -17.46 -3.03 -10.56
CA LEU A 27 -17.67 -4.29 -9.87
C LEU A 27 -16.79 -5.40 -10.47
N VAL A 28 -16.71 -5.47 -11.80
CA VAL A 28 -15.81 -6.43 -12.47
C VAL A 28 -14.36 -6.11 -12.17
N ASP A 29 -13.94 -4.84 -12.21
CA ASP A 29 -12.57 -4.47 -11.83
C ASP A 29 -12.23 -4.88 -10.41
N TYR A 30 -13.16 -4.67 -9.47
CA TYR A 30 -12.99 -5.07 -8.09
C TYR A 30 -12.71 -6.58 -8.00
N PHE A 31 -13.54 -7.43 -8.62
CA PHE A 31 -13.33 -8.89 -8.57
C PHE A 31 -12.02 -9.33 -9.21
N ILE A 32 -11.68 -8.77 -10.37
CA ILE A 32 -10.48 -9.17 -11.11
C ILE A 32 -9.19 -8.65 -10.46
N SER A 33 -9.22 -7.46 -9.85
CA SER A 33 -8.03 -6.88 -9.20
C SER A 33 -7.76 -7.46 -7.83
N THR A 34 -8.81 -7.78 -7.06
CA THR A 34 -8.66 -8.23 -5.66
C THR A 34 -8.72 -9.74 -5.50
N GLY A 35 -9.39 -10.45 -6.43
CA GLY A 35 -9.74 -11.85 -6.23
C GLY A 35 -10.80 -12.08 -5.15
N ASP A 36 -11.42 -11.03 -4.62
CA ASP A 36 -12.44 -11.12 -3.58
C ASP A 36 -13.85 -11.12 -4.19
N PHE A 37 -14.41 -12.32 -4.42
CA PHE A 37 -15.74 -12.51 -5.03
C PHE A 37 -16.91 -12.37 -4.04
N LEU A 38 -16.76 -11.48 -3.07
CA LEU A 38 -17.76 -11.12 -2.07
C LEU A 38 -18.38 -9.76 -2.38
N GLU A 39 -19.60 -9.53 -1.90
CA GLU A 39 -20.29 -8.24 -2.00
C GLU A 39 -19.51 -7.15 -1.22
N PRO A 40 -19.16 -6.02 -1.85
CA PRO A 40 -18.22 -5.06 -1.26
C PRO A 40 -18.61 -4.48 0.11
N GLU A 41 -19.89 -4.39 0.44
CA GLU A 41 -20.35 -3.75 1.69
C GLU A 41 -20.62 -4.77 2.81
N THR A 42 -21.25 -5.88 2.47
CA THR A 42 -21.76 -6.91 3.40
C THR A 42 -20.89 -8.16 3.41
N ARG A 43 -19.93 -8.27 2.49
CA ARG A 43 -19.05 -9.43 2.31
C ARG A 43 -19.80 -10.74 2.08
N LEU A 44 -21.04 -10.66 1.57
CA LEU A 44 -21.83 -11.83 1.21
C LEU A 44 -21.29 -12.46 -0.08
N PRO A 45 -21.13 -13.79 -0.16
CA PRO A 45 -20.56 -14.41 -1.34
C PRO A 45 -21.49 -14.33 -2.55
N PHE A 46 -20.90 -14.03 -3.72
CA PHE A 46 -21.59 -14.24 -4.99
C PHE A 46 -21.57 -15.72 -5.37
N SER A 47 -22.75 -16.24 -5.71
CA SER A 47 -22.87 -17.57 -6.29
C SER A 47 -22.27 -17.62 -7.69
N ASP A 48 -21.88 -18.82 -8.14
CA ASP A 48 -21.33 -19.01 -9.48
C ASP A 48 -22.32 -18.60 -10.58
N ASP A 49 -23.63 -18.75 -10.34
CA ASP A 49 -24.67 -18.31 -11.26
C ASP A 49 -24.76 -16.79 -11.33
N GLN A 50 -24.60 -16.10 -10.20
CA GLN A 50 -24.55 -14.63 -10.17
C GLN A 50 -23.31 -14.10 -10.90
N LEU A 51 -22.15 -14.74 -10.70
CA LEU A 51 -20.91 -14.38 -11.41
C LEU A 51 -21.02 -14.63 -12.93
N ARG A 52 -21.70 -15.71 -13.34
CA ARG A 52 -22.01 -15.96 -14.75
C ARG A 52 -22.93 -14.90 -15.35
N ASP A 53 -23.93 -14.45 -14.59
CA ASP A 53 -24.82 -13.35 -14.99
C ASP A 53 -24.06 -12.02 -15.11
N ILE A 54 -23.11 -11.75 -14.21
CA ILE A 54 -22.20 -10.60 -14.30
C ILE A 54 -21.39 -10.65 -15.60
N ASP A 55 -20.77 -11.78 -15.92
CA ASP A 55 -20.01 -11.96 -17.16
C ASP A 55 -20.88 -11.74 -18.41
N GLY A 56 -22.10 -12.28 -18.41
CA GLY A 56 -23.06 -12.10 -19.50
C GLY A 56 -23.45 -10.63 -19.70
N LYS A 57 -23.74 -9.91 -18.61
CA LYS A 57 -24.07 -8.49 -18.64
C LYS A 57 -22.89 -7.63 -19.06
N ALA A 58 -21.67 -7.95 -18.59
CA ALA A 58 -20.47 -7.20 -18.94
C ALA A 58 -20.19 -7.32 -20.45
N LYS A 59 -20.33 -8.52 -21.00
CA LYS A 59 -20.22 -8.76 -22.45
C LYS A 59 -21.30 -8.04 -23.25
N ALA A 60 -22.56 -8.05 -22.77
CA ALA A 60 -23.67 -7.35 -23.42
C ALA A 60 -23.49 -5.82 -23.41
N ALA A 61 -22.89 -5.28 -22.35
CA ALA A 61 -22.51 -3.88 -22.23
C ALA A 61 -21.27 -3.50 -23.06
N GLY A 62 -20.61 -4.47 -23.71
CA GLY A 62 -19.39 -4.22 -24.50
C GLY A 62 -18.14 -3.97 -23.65
N LEU A 63 -18.14 -4.35 -22.38
CA LEU A 63 -16.98 -4.24 -21.51
C LEU A 63 -15.93 -5.27 -21.92
N SER A 64 -14.73 -4.82 -22.29
CA SER A 64 -13.61 -5.69 -22.69
C SER A 64 -12.84 -6.20 -21.47
N LYS A 65 -13.54 -6.79 -20.49
CA LYS A 65 -12.96 -7.26 -19.22
C LYS A 65 -12.89 -8.79 -19.13
N PRO A 66 -11.92 -9.34 -18.36
CA PRO A 66 -11.84 -10.78 -18.11
C PRO A 66 -13.08 -11.32 -17.39
N SER A 67 -13.33 -12.63 -17.53
CA SER A 67 -14.45 -13.30 -16.85
C SER A 67 -14.20 -13.42 -15.35
N VAL A 68 -15.16 -12.96 -14.55
CA VAL A 68 -15.11 -13.02 -13.09
C VAL A 68 -15.32 -14.45 -12.59
N LEU A 69 -16.15 -15.26 -13.28
CA LEU A 69 -16.33 -16.66 -12.94
C LEU A 69 -15.06 -17.48 -13.24
N ALA A 70 -14.41 -17.24 -14.38
CA ALA A 70 -13.15 -17.88 -14.70
C ALA A 70 -12.06 -17.50 -13.71
N ALA A 71 -11.98 -16.22 -13.32
CA ALA A 71 -11.07 -15.74 -12.29
C ALA A 71 -11.30 -16.44 -10.95
N LYS A 72 -12.54 -16.61 -10.49
CA LYS A 72 -12.83 -17.33 -9.23
C LYS A 72 -12.34 -18.78 -9.22
N ARG A 73 -12.21 -19.40 -10.38
CA ARG A 73 -11.73 -20.78 -10.54
C ARG A 73 -10.20 -20.91 -10.53
N ASP A 74 -9.47 -19.79 -10.45
CA ASP A 74 -8.03 -19.75 -10.28
C ASP A 74 -7.65 -19.14 -8.92
N PRO A 75 -7.99 -19.81 -7.80
CA PRO A 75 -7.68 -19.30 -6.46
C PRO A 75 -6.18 -19.25 -6.19
N GLY A 76 -5.38 -20.06 -6.89
CA GLY A 76 -3.93 -20.12 -6.73
C GLY A 76 -3.26 -18.79 -7.07
N ARG A 77 -3.62 -18.20 -8.21
CA ARG A 77 -3.14 -16.88 -8.62
C ARG A 77 -3.39 -15.80 -7.57
N TYR A 78 -4.62 -15.71 -7.06
CA TYR A 78 -4.99 -14.67 -6.09
C TYR A 78 -4.38 -14.92 -4.71
N ALA A 79 -4.22 -16.18 -4.30
CA ALA A 79 -3.52 -16.53 -3.07
C ALA A 79 -2.05 -16.11 -3.12
N GLU A 80 -1.37 -16.35 -4.24
CA GLU A 80 0.03 -15.93 -4.43
C GLU A 80 0.17 -14.40 -4.45
N GLN A 81 -0.71 -13.71 -5.19
CA GLN A 81 -0.71 -12.24 -5.22
C GLN A 81 -0.96 -11.65 -3.83
N LYS A 82 -1.94 -12.18 -3.09
CA LYS A 82 -2.23 -11.74 -1.73
C LYS A 82 -1.04 -11.99 -0.80
N PHE A 83 -0.40 -13.16 -0.91
CA PHE A 83 0.80 -13.46 -0.12
C PHE A 83 1.93 -12.46 -0.40
N GLN A 84 2.18 -12.13 -1.66
CA GLN A 84 3.19 -11.13 -2.04
C GLN A 84 2.86 -9.74 -1.49
N GLN A 85 1.60 -9.31 -1.59
CA GLN A 85 1.13 -8.04 -1.02
C GLN A 85 1.27 -8.01 0.50
N ASP A 86 0.84 -9.07 1.19
CA ASP A 86 0.95 -9.18 2.64
C ASP A 86 2.41 -9.16 3.12
N ALA A 87 3.31 -9.83 2.38
CA ALA A 87 4.75 -9.80 2.64
C ALA A 87 5.33 -8.39 2.46
N LEU A 88 4.96 -7.69 1.38
CA LEU A 88 5.41 -6.33 1.10
C LEU A 88 4.94 -5.33 2.17
N VAL A 89 3.68 -5.44 2.60
CA VAL A 89 3.15 -4.64 3.71
C VAL A 89 3.84 -5.01 5.03
N GLY A 90 4.23 -6.27 5.22
CA GLY A 90 5.04 -6.69 6.36
C GLY A 90 6.39 -5.97 6.43
N LEU A 91 7.11 -5.91 5.29
CA LEU A 91 8.38 -5.18 5.19
C LEU A 91 8.21 -3.68 5.46
N GLU A 92 7.15 -3.08 4.92
CA GLU A 92 6.81 -1.67 5.13
C GLU A 92 6.60 -1.37 6.62
N ARG A 93 5.84 -2.22 7.33
CA ARG A 93 5.63 -2.06 8.78
C ARG A 93 6.94 -2.08 9.56
N MET A 94 7.80 -3.06 9.31
CA MET A 94 9.11 -3.13 9.96
C MET A 94 9.97 -1.89 9.67
N THR A 95 9.90 -1.40 8.43
CA THR A 95 10.61 -0.19 8.02
C THR A 95 10.05 1.05 8.74
N SER A 96 8.72 1.15 8.89
CA SER A 96 8.05 2.24 9.60
C SER A 96 8.36 2.27 11.11
N GLU A 97 8.58 1.10 11.73
CA GLU A 97 9.03 1.00 13.12
C GLU A 97 10.43 1.62 13.28
N LEU A 98 11.33 1.39 12.32
CA LEU A 98 12.65 2.02 12.31
C LEU A 98 12.57 3.53 12.08
N VAL A 99 11.65 4.02 11.24
CA VAL A 99 11.39 5.45 11.07
C VAL A 99 10.88 6.08 12.37
N THR A 100 10.04 5.38 13.11
CA THR A 100 9.63 5.81 14.45
C THR A 100 10.84 5.86 15.39
N GLY A 101 11.73 4.88 15.32
CA GLY A 101 13.01 4.90 16.03
C GLY A 101 13.89 6.11 15.67
N MET A 102 13.94 6.51 14.40
CA MET A 102 14.64 7.71 13.96
C MET A 102 14.06 8.96 14.63
N LEU A 103 12.73 9.08 14.69
CA LEU A 103 12.07 10.22 15.35
C LEU A 103 12.37 10.26 16.85
N LEU A 104 12.35 9.09 17.52
CA LEU A 104 12.72 9.01 18.93
C LEU A 104 14.16 9.45 19.19
N VAL A 105 15.10 9.18 18.26
CA VAL A 105 16.46 9.72 18.38
C VAL A 105 16.47 11.25 18.30
N VAL A 106 15.68 11.82 17.39
CA VAL A 106 15.59 13.28 17.24
C VAL A 106 15.01 13.93 18.51
N GLU A 107 13.98 13.32 19.09
CA GLU A 107 13.22 13.91 20.20
C GLU A 107 13.84 13.65 21.59
N GLU A 108 14.51 12.51 21.80
CA GLU A 108 14.83 12.03 23.16
C GLU A 108 16.34 11.81 23.42
N CYS A 109 17.17 11.66 22.40
CA CYS A 109 18.58 11.28 22.61
C CYS A 109 19.52 12.49 22.72
N ASP A 110 20.57 12.33 23.52
CA ASP A 110 21.73 13.22 23.42
C ASP A 110 22.57 12.92 22.17
N ARG A 111 23.59 13.75 21.93
CA ARG A 111 24.42 13.64 20.73
C ARG A 111 25.13 12.29 20.61
N GLU A 112 25.75 11.80 21.67
CA GLU A 112 26.58 10.58 21.60
C GLU A 112 25.70 9.34 21.46
N GLU A 113 24.63 9.26 22.25
CA GLU A 113 23.67 8.15 22.18
C GLU A 113 22.96 8.11 20.82
N GLY A 114 22.51 9.26 20.33
CA GLY A 114 21.78 9.36 19.07
C GLY A 114 22.61 8.95 17.86
N GLU A 115 23.88 9.39 17.78
CA GLU A 115 24.80 8.99 16.70
C GLU A 115 25.02 7.47 16.68
N ILE A 116 25.31 6.88 17.85
CA ILE A 116 25.53 5.44 17.97
C ILE A 116 24.27 4.67 17.56
N ARG A 117 23.11 5.08 18.05
CA ARG A 117 21.83 4.41 17.77
C ARG A 117 21.47 4.48 16.29
N LEU A 118 21.64 5.62 15.64
CA LEU A 118 21.38 5.76 14.20
C LEU A 118 22.29 4.84 13.38
N VAL A 119 23.60 4.88 13.63
CA VAL A 119 24.58 4.16 12.81
C VAL A 119 24.59 2.66 13.09
N ALA A 120 24.45 2.23 14.34
CA ALA A 120 24.56 0.83 14.71
C ALA A 120 23.24 0.07 14.65
N GLU A 121 22.11 0.72 14.97
CA GLU A 121 20.84 0.02 15.22
C GLU A 121 19.75 0.33 14.18
N ILE A 122 19.71 1.54 13.63
CA ILE A 122 18.57 2.00 12.83
C ILE A 122 18.88 2.02 11.33
N PHE A 123 19.94 2.72 10.90
CA PHE A 123 20.24 2.90 9.48
C PHE A 123 20.54 1.58 8.77
N PRO A 124 21.35 0.64 9.31
CA PRO A 124 21.64 -0.61 8.61
C PRO A 124 20.40 -1.46 8.31
N PRO A 125 19.53 -1.81 9.29
CA PRO A 125 18.34 -2.60 8.98
C PRO A 125 17.32 -1.82 8.14
N PHE A 126 17.22 -0.49 8.30
CA PHE A 126 16.33 0.31 7.45
C PHE A 126 16.76 0.22 5.98
N ALA A 127 18.06 0.40 5.71
CA ALA A 127 18.60 0.34 4.35
C ALA A 127 18.37 -1.03 3.71
N ASP A 128 18.51 -2.11 4.48
CA ASP A 128 18.27 -3.47 3.98
C ASP A 128 16.79 -3.70 3.65
N LEU A 129 15.89 -3.43 4.60
CA LEU A 129 14.45 -3.60 4.41
C LEU A 129 13.92 -2.73 3.27
N PHE A 130 14.34 -1.46 3.20
CA PHE A 130 13.90 -0.56 2.14
C PHE A 130 14.38 -1.04 0.76
N LYS A 131 15.60 -1.58 0.63
CA LYS A 131 16.07 -2.19 -0.62
C LYS A 131 15.22 -3.39 -1.02
N GLN A 132 14.76 -4.20 -0.07
CA GLN A 132 13.86 -5.31 -0.36
C GLN A 132 12.50 -4.82 -0.89
N ILE A 133 11.93 -3.78 -0.27
CA ILE A 133 10.68 -3.14 -0.74
C ILE A 133 10.90 -2.56 -2.15
N LEU A 134 11.99 -1.82 -2.37
CA LEU A 134 12.33 -1.20 -3.66
C LEU A 134 12.51 -2.24 -4.78
N ALA A 135 13.11 -3.39 -4.46
CA ALA A 135 13.29 -4.49 -5.41
C ALA A 135 11.97 -5.20 -5.75
N ALA A 136 11.05 -5.29 -4.80
CA ALA A 136 9.74 -5.92 -4.98
C ALA A 136 8.75 -5.00 -5.73
N ASP A 137 8.63 -3.74 -5.30
CA ASP A 137 7.78 -2.73 -5.91
C ASP A 137 8.36 -1.32 -5.73
N LYS A 138 8.97 -0.80 -6.80
CA LYS A 138 9.59 0.52 -6.79
C LYS A 138 8.59 1.64 -6.56
N ALA A 139 7.40 1.58 -7.15
CA ALA A 139 6.43 2.66 -7.04
C ALA A 139 5.90 2.77 -5.60
N PHE A 140 5.60 1.61 -5.00
CA PHE A 140 5.23 1.52 -3.59
C PHE A 140 6.35 2.02 -2.67
N ALA A 141 7.59 1.59 -2.89
CA ALA A 141 8.75 2.04 -2.09
C ALA A 141 8.93 3.56 -2.10
N LEU A 142 8.82 4.20 -3.27
CA LEU A 142 8.92 5.66 -3.40
C LEU A 142 7.78 6.38 -2.66
N GLN A 143 6.57 5.83 -2.71
CA GLN A 143 5.45 6.37 -1.94
C GLN A 143 5.70 6.25 -0.43
N CYS A 144 6.19 5.10 0.05
CA CYS A 144 6.56 4.92 1.44
C CYS A 144 7.64 5.93 1.88
N MET A 145 8.67 6.13 1.06
CA MET A 145 9.74 7.10 1.34
C MET A 145 9.22 8.54 1.48
N GLN A 146 8.24 8.94 0.66
CA GLN A 146 7.57 10.23 0.80
C GLN A 146 6.83 10.35 2.14
N HIS A 147 6.13 9.30 2.56
CA HIS A 147 5.44 9.27 3.86
C HIS A 147 6.43 9.31 5.02
N TYR A 148 7.53 8.57 4.97
CA TYR A 148 8.55 8.55 6.02
C TYR A 148 9.17 9.93 6.24
N ARG A 149 9.54 10.63 5.16
CA ARG A 149 10.03 12.01 5.25
C ARG A 149 8.99 12.97 5.82
N SER A 150 7.77 12.90 5.30
CA SER A 150 6.68 13.77 5.77
C SER A 150 6.36 13.55 7.25
N TRP A 151 6.49 12.31 7.73
CA TRP A 151 6.32 11.97 9.14
C TRP A 151 7.45 12.55 10.00
N LEU A 152 8.70 12.38 9.57
CA LEU A 152 9.89 12.87 10.30
C LEU A 152 9.98 14.40 10.33
N GLU A 153 9.61 15.08 9.24
CA GLU A 153 9.63 16.55 9.16
C GLU A 153 8.50 17.20 9.98
N GLY A 154 7.42 16.45 10.22
CA GLY A 154 6.22 16.97 10.86
C GLY A 154 5.42 17.92 9.97
N PRO A 155 4.24 18.37 10.39
CA PRO A 155 3.41 19.28 9.61
C PRO A 155 4.02 20.70 9.55
N PRO A 156 3.76 21.50 8.49
CA PRO A 156 4.39 22.82 8.32
C PRO A 156 4.13 23.83 9.44
N ASN A 157 3.02 23.69 10.17
CA ASN A 157 2.65 24.55 11.29
C ASN A 157 3.24 24.10 12.63
N ARG A 158 3.79 22.87 12.69
CA ARG A 158 4.43 22.30 13.87
C ARG A 158 5.49 21.30 13.40
N PRO A 159 6.62 21.77 12.85
CA PRO A 159 7.69 20.90 12.42
C PRO A 159 8.28 20.15 13.63
N THR A 160 8.97 19.05 13.35
CA THR A 160 9.70 18.30 14.38
C THR A 160 10.78 19.17 15.00
N GLU A 161 10.86 19.18 16.33
CA GLU A 161 11.89 19.88 17.08
C GLU A 161 13.18 19.04 17.05
N ASP A 162 14.27 19.62 16.57
CA ASP A 162 15.57 18.93 16.42
C ASP A 162 16.67 19.74 17.10
N GLU A 163 16.81 19.56 18.42
CA GLU A 163 17.81 20.30 19.20
C GLU A 163 19.24 19.89 18.88
N MET A 164 19.45 18.64 18.44
CA MET A 164 20.76 18.02 18.29
C MET A 164 21.27 18.01 16.84
N GLY A 165 20.40 18.26 15.86
CA GLY A 165 20.72 18.28 14.43
C GLY A 165 20.64 16.91 13.74
N PHE A 166 19.89 15.97 14.32
CA PHE A 166 19.76 14.62 13.79
C PHE A 166 18.82 14.51 12.60
N LEU A 167 17.81 15.38 12.51
CA LEU A 167 16.79 15.31 11.47
C LEU A 167 17.41 15.47 10.08
N ASP A 168 18.32 16.43 9.90
CA ASP A 168 19.02 16.65 8.64
C ASP A 168 19.86 15.43 8.22
N ILE A 169 20.51 14.77 9.18
CA ILE A 169 21.31 13.55 8.94
C ILE A 169 20.40 12.43 8.45
N ILE A 170 19.28 12.21 9.14
CA ILE A 170 18.29 11.19 8.78
C ILE A 170 17.71 11.47 7.39
N ILE A 171 17.26 12.70 7.11
CA ILE A 171 16.68 13.07 5.82
C ILE A 171 17.70 12.92 4.68
N SER A 172 18.98 13.26 4.93
CA SER A 172 20.06 13.03 3.97
C SER A 172 20.25 11.55 3.66
N PHE A 173 20.31 10.70 4.70
CA PHE A 173 20.40 9.25 4.55
C PHE A 173 19.22 8.68 3.74
N LEU A 174 17.99 9.09 4.04
CA LEU A 174 16.79 8.66 3.30
C LEU A 174 16.83 9.06 1.81
N LYS A 175 17.28 10.29 1.51
CA LYS A 175 17.43 10.76 0.12
C LYS A 175 18.50 9.97 -0.65
N GLN A 176 19.59 9.60 0.00
CA GLN A 176 20.64 8.76 -0.61
C GLN A 176 20.13 7.36 -0.95
N LEU A 177 19.25 6.78 -0.13
CA LEU A 177 18.65 5.48 -0.41
C LEU A 177 17.62 5.53 -1.55
N GLU A 178 16.92 6.66 -1.71
CA GLU A 178 15.97 6.86 -2.81
C GLU A 178 16.67 7.00 -4.18
N ASP A 179 17.84 7.65 -4.21
CA ASP A 179 18.66 7.84 -5.41
C ASP A 179 20.15 7.57 -5.14
N PRO A 180 20.59 6.30 -5.21
CA PRO A 180 21.99 5.94 -4.97
C PRO A 180 22.97 6.47 -6.03
N GLY A 181 22.48 7.09 -7.12
CA GLY A 181 23.30 7.77 -8.14
C GLY A 181 23.48 9.27 -7.88
N GLY A 182 22.78 9.84 -6.89
CA GLY A 182 22.89 11.23 -6.49
C GLY A 182 24.20 11.48 -5.73
N ASN A 183 25.12 12.21 -6.36
CA ASN A 183 26.43 12.57 -5.85
C ASN A 183 26.35 13.13 -4.40
N SER A 184 26.62 12.30 -3.39
CA SER A 184 26.77 12.74 -2.00
C SER A 184 27.70 11.77 -1.26
N GLN A 185 28.93 12.24 -1.06
CA GLN A 185 29.92 11.64 -0.19
C GLN A 185 29.45 11.73 1.26
N LEU A 186 28.99 10.63 1.83
CA LEU A 186 29.23 10.34 3.24
C LEU A 186 29.92 8.99 3.27
N GLY A 187 31.25 9.05 3.32
CA GLY A 187 32.05 7.92 3.75
C GLY A 187 31.74 7.69 5.22
N PHE A 188 31.28 6.49 5.53
CA PHE A 188 31.54 5.89 6.83
C PHE A 188 32.96 5.32 6.80
#